data_AF-X1EWV0-F1
#
_entry.id   AF-X1EWV0-F1
#
_cell.length_a   1.000
_cell.length_b   1.000
_cell.length_c   1.000
_cell.angle_alpha   90.00
_cell.angle_beta   90.00
_cell.angle_gamma   90.00
#
_symmetry.space_group_name_H-M   'P 1'
#
loop_
_entity.id
_entity.type
_entity.pdbx_description
1 polymer ?
#
loop_
_entity_poly.entity_id
_entity_poly.type
_entity_poly.pdbx_seq_one_letter_code
_entity_poly.pdbx_strand_id
1 'polypeptide(L)'
;MLHFQDVRAAKDDYIHIAITGTGEEKVVESDIINPDIPRNASIKTTAVASPSGIVKLEGFNNLGQSASEGITIEAGSTVCGNVAWTTLSKITVPAGVSDQDSIKVGISDKIG
;
A
#
# COMPACT_ATOMS: atom_id res chain seq x y z
N MET A 1 32.21 -6.39 11.21
CA MET A 1 31.48 -5.13 10.99
C MET A 1 30.30 -5.47 10.12
N LEU A 2 29.09 -5.49 10.68
CA LEU A 2 27.91 -5.70 9.87
C LEU A 2 27.79 -4.49 8.93
N HIS A 3 28.07 -4.69 7.65
CA HIS A 3 27.68 -3.74 6.62
C HIS A 3 26.19 -3.96 6.34
N PHE A 4 25.36 -3.56 7.30
CA PHE A 4 23.94 -3.35 7.08
C PHE A 4 23.80 -2.05 6.27
N GLN A 5 24.00 -2.12 4.95
CA GLN A 5 23.10 -1.33 4.13
C GLN A 5 21.71 -1.90 4.41
N ASP A 6 21.03 -1.28 5.37
CA ASP A 6 19.72 -1.68 5.88
C ASP A 6 18.74 -1.67 4.70
N VAL A 7 18.59 -2.82 4.02
CA VAL A 7 17.33 -3.15 3.38
C VAL A 7 16.33 -3.14 4.52
N ARG A 8 15.61 -2.04 4.69
CA ARG A 8 14.44 -2.04 5.57
C ARG A 8 13.59 -3.24 5.17
N ALA A 9 13.42 -4.16 6.10
CA ALA A 9 12.63 -5.36 5.86
C ALA A 9 11.20 -4.98 5.46
N ALA A 10 10.56 -5.85 4.67
CA ALA A 10 9.16 -5.68 4.32
C ALA A 10 8.33 -5.44 5.60
N LYS A 11 7.43 -4.46 5.54
CA LYS A 11 6.60 -4.07 6.68
C LYS A 11 5.21 -3.71 6.18
N ASP A 12 4.23 -4.47 6.65
CA ASP A 12 2.83 -4.43 6.17
C ASP A 12 2.11 -3.10 6.41
N ASP A 13 2.64 -2.24 7.28
CA ASP A 13 1.98 -1.04 7.79
C ASP A 13 2.90 0.19 7.79
N TYR A 14 3.95 0.17 6.95
CA TYR A 14 4.92 1.25 6.85
C TYR A 14 4.32 2.55 6.28
N ILE A 15 3.56 2.44 5.19
CA ILE A 15 3.03 3.61 4.46
C ILE A 15 1.75 4.12 5.14
N HIS A 16 0.88 3.20 5.56
CA HIS A 16 -0.36 3.55 6.28
C HIS A 16 -0.81 2.38 7.19
N ILE A 17 -1.12 2.69 8.45
CA ILE A 17 -1.26 1.69 9.53
C ILE A 17 -2.51 0.79 9.44
N ALA A 18 -3.66 1.37 9.10
CA ALA A 18 -4.92 0.69 8.83
C ALA A 18 -5.93 1.72 8.25
N ILE A 19 -6.52 1.38 7.11
CA ILE A 19 -7.62 2.13 6.50
C ILE A 19 -8.85 1.24 6.62
N THR A 20 -9.74 1.56 7.55
CA THR A 20 -11.04 0.90 7.65
C THR A 20 -11.89 1.27 6.44
N GLY A 21 -12.46 0.25 5.81
CA GLY A 21 -13.40 0.41 4.71
C GLY A 21 -14.72 1.05 5.17
N THR A 22 -15.60 1.30 4.22
CA THR A 22 -16.91 1.89 4.49
C THR A 22 -18.04 1.23 3.70
N GLY A 23 -17.73 0.25 2.84
CA GLY A 23 -18.65 -0.26 1.83
C GLY A 23 -18.78 0.65 0.60
N GLU A 24 -18.09 1.80 0.60
CA GLU A 24 -18.05 2.78 -0.49
C GLU A 24 -16.58 3.10 -0.85
N GLU A 25 -16.37 3.65 -2.05
CA GLU A 25 -15.04 4.11 -2.45
C GLU A 25 -14.56 5.22 -1.52
N LYS A 26 -13.35 5.07 -1.00
CA LYS A 26 -12.75 6.01 -0.04
C LYS A 26 -11.37 6.43 -0.50
N VAL A 27 -11.17 7.73 -0.57
CA VAL A 27 -9.89 8.35 -0.88
C VAL A 27 -9.18 8.75 0.42
N VAL A 28 -7.90 8.43 0.52
CA VAL A 28 -7.01 8.78 1.63
C VAL A 28 -5.84 9.58 1.08
N GLU A 29 -5.67 10.80 1.58
CA GLU A 29 -4.61 11.75 1.20
C GLU A 29 -3.83 12.30 2.41
N SER A 30 -4.19 11.87 3.63
CA SER A 30 -3.51 12.21 4.88
C SER A 30 -2.82 10.99 5.47
N ASP A 31 -1.88 11.22 6.40
CA ASP A 31 -1.21 10.18 7.18
C ASP A 31 -0.48 9.12 6.33
N ILE A 32 -0.11 9.50 5.10
CA ILE A 32 0.71 8.69 4.20
C ILE A 32 2.18 8.95 4.49
N ILE A 33 2.89 7.91 4.91
CA ILE A 33 4.34 7.96 5.12
C ILE A 33 5.04 7.50 3.84
N ASN A 34 5.91 8.36 3.31
CA ASN A 34 6.71 8.05 2.14
C ASN A 34 7.93 7.19 2.53
N PRO A 35 8.34 6.25 1.66
CA PRO A 35 9.53 5.47 1.91
C PRO A 35 10.80 6.34 1.75
N ASP A 36 11.79 6.15 2.62
CA ASP A 36 13.05 6.92 2.57
C ASP A 36 13.86 6.69 1.30
N ILE A 37 13.62 5.56 0.63
CA ILE A 37 14.19 5.16 -0.66
C ILE A 37 13.10 4.51 -1.51
N PRO A 38 13.15 4.61 -2.85
CA PRO A 38 12.10 4.05 -3.68
C PRO A 38 11.88 2.54 -3.44
N ARG A 39 10.61 2.18 -3.23
CA ARG A 39 10.18 0.82 -2.85
C ARG A 39 8.82 0.50 -3.43
N ASN A 40 8.58 -0.78 -3.72
CA ASN A 40 7.23 -1.23 -4.03
C ASN A 40 6.34 -1.16 -2.81
N ALA A 41 5.10 -0.71 -3.00
CA ALA A 41 4.08 -0.80 -1.98
C ALA A 41 3.52 -2.23 -1.90
N SER A 42 3.06 -2.63 -0.72
CA SER A 42 2.22 -3.81 -0.54
C SER A 42 0.90 -3.41 0.11
N ILE A 43 -0.14 -4.19 -0.13
CA ILE A 43 -1.40 -4.09 0.61
C ILE A 43 -1.61 -5.37 1.40
N LYS A 44 -2.05 -5.25 2.64
CA LYS A 44 -2.53 -6.37 3.45
C LYS A 44 -3.95 -6.10 3.86
N THR A 45 -4.84 -7.04 3.57
CA THR A 45 -6.26 -6.89 3.87
C THR A 45 -6.69 -7.91 4.90
N THR A 46 -7.61 -7.55 5.79
CA THR A 46 -8.32 -8.53 6.62
C THR A 46 -9.25 -9.43 5.79
N ALA A 47 -9.95 -10.35 6.44
CA ALA A 47 -10.87 -11.29 5.77
C ALA A 47 -12.18 -11.49 6.54
N VAL A 48 -12.70 -10.44 7.18
CA VAL A 48 -13.89 -10.54 8.03
C VAL A 48 -15.17 -10.63 7.18
N ALA A 49 -15.33 -9.75 6.18
CA ALA A 49 -16.52 -9.70 5.31
C ALA A 49 -16.19 -9.98 3.83
N SER A 50 -15.12 -10.74 3.56
CA SER A 50 -14.64 -11.05 2.20
C SER A 50 -14.33 -9.80 1.35
N PRO A 51 -13.39 -8.94 1.78
CA PRO A 51 -13.07 -7.71 1.08
C PRO A 51 -12.54 -7.99 -0.34
N SER A 52 -12.92 -7.13 -1.29
CA SER A 52 -12.60 -7.32 -2.71
C SER A 52 -12.45 -6.01 -3.46
N GLY A 53 -11.91 -6.08 -4.69
CA GLY A 53 -11.69 -4.94 -5.57
C GLY A 53 -10.21 -4.60 -5.73
N ILE A 54 -9.95 -3.38 -6.21
CA ILE A 54 -8.60 -2.90 -6.52
C ILE A 54 -8.31 -1.67 -5.66
N VAL A 55 -7.25 -1.74 -4.86
CA VAL A 55 -6.69 -0.58 -4.17
C VAL A 55 -5.85 0.20 -5.18
N LYS A 56 -6.16 1.48 -5.38
CA LYS A 56 -5.36 2.34 -6.27
C LYS A 56 -4.37 3.17 -5.48
N LEU A 57 -3.15 3.22 -5.96
CA LEU A 57 -2.03 3.96 -5.41
C LEU A 57 -1.59 5.01 -6.44
N GLU A 58 -1.45 6.27 -6.03
CA GLU A 58 -1.04 7.36 -6.91
C GLU A 58 0.03 8.23 -6.23
N GLY A 59 1.01 8.69 -7.02
CA GLY A 59 2.14 9.47 -6.55
C GLY A 59 3.24 9.59 -7.60
N PHE A 60 4.50 9.65 -7.16
CA PHE A 60 5.67 9.67 -8.05
C PHE A 60 6.54 8.41 -7.89
N ASN A 61 6.93 7.84 -9.03
CA ASN A 61 7.77 6.65 -9.07
C ASN A 61 9.27 6.97 -8.80
N ASN A 62 10.12 5.94 -8.85
CA ASN A 62 11.58 6.02 -8.74
C ASN A 62 12.26 6.92 -9.80
N LEU A 63 11.57 7.22 -10.91
CA LEU A 63 12.03 8.15 -11.96
C LEU A 63 11.54 9.59 -11.75
N GLY A 64 10.81 9.86 -10.66
CA GLY A 64 10.21 11.17 -10.41
C GLY A 64 9.03 11.50 -11.33
N GLN A 65 8.43 10.50 -11.98
CA GLN A 65 7.28 10.66 -12.85
C GLN A 65 5.99 10.34 -12.10
N SER A 66 4.91 11.09 -12.38
CA SER A 66 3.59 10.76 -11.87
C SER A 66 3.19 9.35 -12.35
N ALA A 67 2.78 8.50 -11.42
CA ALA A 67 2.39 7.12 -11.70
C ALA A 67 1.11 6.75 -10.93
N SER A 68 0.43 5.73 -11.44
CA SER A 68 -0.73 5.10 -10.79
C SER A 68 -0.60 3.58 -10.90
N GLU A 69 -0.88 2.87 -9.81
CA GLU A 69 -0.93 1.41 -9.77
C GLU A 69 -2.22 0.94 -9.11
N GLY A 70 -2.82 -0.11 -9.66
CA GLY A 70 -3.89 -0.86 -9.01
C GLY A 70 -3.36 -2.18 -8.46
N ILE A 71 -3.60 -2.45 -7.18
CA ILE A 71 -3.30 -3.74 -6.56
C ILE A 71 -4.62 -4.43 -6.20
N THR A 72 -4.85 -5.60 -6.80
CA THR A 72 -6.06 -6.40 -6.52
C THR A 72 -5.99 -6.99 -5.12
N ILE A 73 -7.10 -6.87 -4.38
CA ILE A 73 -7.22 -7.42 -3.04
C ILE A 73 -7.29 -8.95 -3.11
N GLU A 74 -6.47 -9.59 -2.29
CA GLU A 74 -6.61 -10.99 -1.89
C GLU A 74 -6.94 -11.01 -0.40
N ALA A 75 -8.17 -11.39 -0.04
CA ALA A 75 -8.68 -11.30 1.33
C ALA A 75 -7.80 -12.11 2.30
N GLY A 76 -7.37 -11.47 3.40
CA GLY A 76 -6.51 -12.10 4.41
C GLY A 76 -5.03 -12.22 4.03
N SER A 77 -4.66 -11.86 2.80
CA SER A 77 -3.31 -11.99 2.25
C SER A 77 -2.63 -10.63 2.10
N THR A 78 -1.30 -10.69 1.90
CA THR A 78 -0.49 -9.54 1.48
C THR A 78 -0.20 -9.67 -0.01
N VAL A 79 -0.47 -8.60 -0.77
CA VAL A 79 -0.19 -8.52 -2.21
C VAL A 79 0.77 -7.36 -2.47
N CYS A 80 1.84 -7.62 -3.24
CA CYS A 80 2.84 -6.62 -3.58
C CYS A 80 2.53 -5.98 -4.94
N GLY A 81 2.72 -4.66 -5.02
CA GLY A 81 2.76 -3.92 -6.27
C GLY A 81 4.08 -4.08 -7.02
N ASN A 82 4.14 -3.45 -8.20
CA ASN A 82 5.24 -3.45 -9.14
C ASN A 82 5.83 -2.05 -9.35
N VAL A 83 5.09 -0.97 -9.05
CA VAL A 83 5.64 0.39 -9.10
C VAL A 83 6.47 0.66 -7.86
N ALA A 84 7.70 1.11 -8.07
CA ALA A 84 8.55 1.60 -6.99
C ALA A 84 8.25 3.08 -6.74
N TRP A 85 7.73 3.37 -5.55
CA TRP A 85 7.27 4.70 -5.16
C TRP A 85 8.37 5.47 -4.46
N THR A 86 8.68 6.67 -4.94
CA THR A 86 9.46 7.66 -4.19
C THR A 86 8.53 8.44 -3.27
N THR A 87 7.37 8.82 -3.79
CA THR A 87 6.29 9.42 -3.00
C THR A 87 4.97 8.78 -3.38
N LEU A 88 4.16 8.51 -2.37
CA LEU A 88 2.77 8.14 -2.51
C LEU A 88 1.96 9.29 -1.91
N SER A 89 1.01 9.82 -2.67
CA SER A 89 0.21 10.97 -2.25
C SER A 89 -1.25 10.60 -2.03
N LYS A 90 -1.70 9.48 -2.60
CA LYS A 90 -3.10 9.09 -2.54
C LYS A 90 -3.27 7.57 -2.59
N ILE A 91 -4.15 7.09 -1.72
CA ILE A 91 -4.61 5.70 -1.66
C ILE A 91 -6.12 5.72 -1.85
N THR A 92 -6.64 4.95 -2.80
CA THR A 92 -8.09 4.76 -2.98
C THR A 92 -8.45 3.34 -2.60
N VAL A 93 -9.27 3.22 -1.55
CA VAL A 93 -9.85 1.96 -1.08
C VAL A 93 -11.16 1.71 -1.84
N PRO A 94 -11.36 0.51 -2.42
CA PRO A 94 -12.56 0.21 -3.19
C PRO A 94 -13.78 0.00 -2.28
N ALA A 95 -14.98 0.19 -2.84
CA ALA A 95 -16.26 -0.07 -2.16
C ALA A 95 -16.42 -1.51 -1.66
N GLY A 96 -15.69 -2.46 -2.26
CA GLY A 96 -15.68 -3.86 -1.82
C GLY A 96 -15.01 -4.10 -0.45
N VAL A 97 -14.56 -3.06 0.26
CA VAL A 97 -14.06 -3.15 1.65
C VAL A 97 -15.09 -2.54 2.60
N SER A 98 -15.69 -3.39 3.42
CA SER A 98 -16.68 -2.99 4.43
C SER A 98 -16.03 -2.32 5.65
N ASP A 99 -16.84 -1.81 6.56
CA ASP A 99 -16.41 -1.28 7.86
C ASP A 99 -15.88 -2.35 8.83
N GLN A 100 -16.10 -3.63 8.54
CA GLN A 100 -15.54 -4.76 9.28
C GLN A 100 -14.12 -5.11 8.85
N ASP A 101 -13.68 -4.59 7.70
CA ASP A 101 -12.38 -4.86 7.12
C ASP A 101 -11.48 -3.63 7.07
N SER A 102 -10.18 -3.88 7.01
CA SER A 102 -9.18 -2.84 6.88
C SER A 102 -8.07 -3.24 5.92
N ILE A 103 -7.50 -2.23 5.27
CA ILE A 103 -6.29 -2.35 4.46
C ILE A 103 -5.14 -1.67 5.18
N LYS A 104 -4.02 -2.36 5.31
CA LYS A 104 -2.73 -1.75 5.65
C LYS A 104 -1.91 -1.59 4.39
N VAL A 105 -1.19 -0.48 4.28
CA VAL A 105 -0.28 -0.23 3.16
C VAL A 105 1.14 -0.28 3.68
N GLY A 106 1.90 -1.19 3.13
CA GLY A 106 3.27 -1.50 3.52
C GLY A 106 4.29 -1.23 2.43
N ILE A 107 5.52 -1.60 2.71
CA ILE A 107 6.61 -1.71 1.73
C ILE A 107 7.02 -3.18 1.58
N SER A 108 7.41 -3.58 0.38
CA SER A 108 8.01 -4.90 0.15
C SER A 108 9.54 -4.84 0.21
N ASP A 109 10.15 -6.02 0.20
CA ASP A 109 11.60 -6.23 0.16
C ASP A 109 12.23 -5.88 -1.19
N LYS A 110 11.42 -5.66 -2.23
CA LYS A 110 11.88 -5.26 -3.55
C LYS A 110 12.30 -3.80 -3.56
N ILE A 111 13.58 -3.59 -3.86
CA ILE A 111 14.15 -2.29 -4.20
C ILE A 111 13.80 -1.98 -5.65
N GLY A 112 13.33 -0.75 -5.89
CA GLY A 112 13.09 -0.24 -7.25
C GLY A 112 14.25 0.53 -7.85
#